data_AF-A0A5J4UNJ0-F1
#
_entry.id   AF-A0A5J4UNJ0-F1
#
_cell.length_a   1.000
_cell.length_b   1.000
_cell.length_c   1.000
_cell.angle_alpha   90.00
_cell.angle_beta   90.00
_cell.angle_gamma   90.00
#
_symmetry.space_group_name_H-M   'P 1'
#
loop_
_entity.id
_entity.type
_entity.pdbx_description
1 polymer ?
#
loop_
_entity_poly.entity_id
_entity_poly.type
_entity_poly.pdbx_seq_one_letter_code
_entity_poly.pdbx_strand_id
1 'polypeptide(L)'
;MNIHINEEEDRKVSLIRNGSGSCLDSIQRYGDESTQSELVSSEYAVVQVLQVSTAGGDGEQEDEYILFGLYIISEFLKSLYQGRQTNEINPGPSFPQQISLARRSDEQIEEEGGNEEIETQLTNEGEIIGDIKQTAIETKCQLLNYFIDEKNPRPMWYVWQRLGQ
;
A
#
# COMPACT_ATOMS: atom_id res chain seq x y z
N MET A 1 9.55 8.80 -38.45
CA MET A 1 9.11 9.82 -37.48
C MET A 1 9.69 9.38 -36.16
N ASN A 2 10.85 9.95 -35.77
CA ASN A 2 11.60 9.52 -34.58
C ASN A 2 10.96 10.15 -33.35
N ILE A 3 10.23 9.35 -32.58
CA ILE A 3 9.78 9.74 -31.26
C ILE A 3 10.93 9.42 -30.32
N HIS A 4 11.92 10.31 -30.22
CA HIS A 4 12.79 10.35 -29.05
C HIS A 4 11.95 10.96 -27.92
N ILE A 5 11.09 10.13 -27.32
CA ILE A 5 10.50 10.43 -26.02
C ILE A 5 11.66 10.38 -25.02
N ASN A 6 11.60 11.28 -24.06
CA ASN A 6 12.71 11.74 -23.27
C ASN A 6 13.10 10.75 -22.16
N GLU A 7 13.64 9.59 -22.54
CA GLU A 7 14.02 8.49 -21.63
C GLU A 7 14.86 8.96 -20.43
N GLU A 8 15.72 9.97 -20.62
CA GLU A 8 16.53 10.52 -19.54
C GLU A 8 15.69 11.34 -18.54
N GLU A 9 14.71 12.12 -19.01
CA GLU A 9 13.79 12.85 -18.14
C GLU A 9 12.81 11.91 -17.45
N ASP A 10 12.29 10.90 -18.14
CA ASP A 10 11.42 9.87 -17.55
C ASP A 10 12.16 9.11 -16.43
N ARG A 11 13.44 8.77 -16.66
CA ARG A 11 14.30 8.17 -15.64
C ARG A 11 14.51 9.11 -14.44
N LYS A 12 14.71 10.42 -14.67
CA LYS A 12 14.85 11.40 -13.58
C LYS A 12 13.57 11.54 -12.77
N VAL A 13 12.41 11.59 -13.44
CA VAL A 13 11.09 11.65 -12.79
C VAL A 13 10.86 10.41 -11.92
N SER A 14 11.19 9.22 -12.44
CA SER A 14 11.09 7.96 -11.69
C SER A 14 11.97 7.98 -10.44
N LEU A 15 13.25 8.40 -10.55
CA LEU A 15 14.16 8.51 -9.40
C LEU A 15 13.65 9.49 -8.33
N ILE A 16 13.11 10.64 -8.75
CA ILE A 16 12.55 11.63 -7.82
C ILE A 16 11.31 11.05 -7.11
N ARG A 17 10.42 10.39 -7.85
CA ARG A 17 9.23 9.75 -7.29
C ARG A 17 9.61 8.69 -6.27
N ASN A 18 10.56 7.82 -6.60
CA ASN A 18 11.02 6.75 -5.72
C ASN A 18 11.68 7.31 -4.45
N GLY A 19 12.58 8.29 -4.61
CA GLY A 19 13.23 8.94 -3.47
C GLY A 19 12.21 9.65 -2.55
N SER A 20 11.19 10.28 -3.15
CA SER A 20 10.10 10.92 -2.39
C SER A 20 9.23 9.88 -1.68
N GLY A 21 8.89 8.78 -2.35
CA GLY A 21 8.14 7.66 -1.76
C GLY A 21 8.87 7.02 -0.58
N SER A 22 10.17 6.75 -0.70
CA SER A 22 10.98 6.24 0.43
C SER A 22 11.07 7.22 1.61
N CYS A 23 11.08 8.52 1.32
CA CYS A 23 11.04 9.55 2.36
C CYS A 23 9.69 9.53 3.10
N LEU A 24 8.57 9.44 2.36
CA LEU A 24 7.24 9.35 2.94
C LEU A 24 7.04 8.06 3.76
N ASP A 25 7.56 6.91 3.29
CA ASP A 25 7.59 5.67 4.07
C ASP A 25 8.33 5.86 5.40
N SER A 26 9.48 6.55 5.36
CA SER A 26 10.23 6.82 6.59
C SER A 26 9.41 7.68 7.57
N ILE A 27 8.69 8.69 7.07
CA ILE A 27 7.79 9.50 7.89
C ILE A 27 6.67 8.63 8.48
N GLN A 28 6.06 7.76 7.69
CA GLN A 28 5.03 6.84 8.16
C GLN A 28 5.56 5.90 9.26
N ARG A 29 6.70 5.25 9.03
CA ARG A 29 7.28 4.24 9.92
C ARG A 29 7.77 4.84 11.25
N TYR A 30 8.35 6.03 11.22
CA TYR A 30 8.95 6.67 12.40
C TYR A 30 8.11 7.81 12.99
N GLY A 31 7.01 8.19 12.35
CA GLY A 31 6.10 9.23 12.81
C GLY A 31 5.13 8.73 13.87
N ASP A 32 4.90 9.52 14.91
CA ASP A 32 3.95 9.21 16.00
C ASP A 32 2.47 9.29 15.59
N GLU A 33 1.57 9.23 16.56
CA GLU A 33 0.12 9.33 16.36
C GLU A 33 -0.30 10.59 15.58
N SER A 34 0.28 11.75 15.91
CA SER A 34 0.01 13.01 15.21
C SER A 34 0.46 12.92 13.75
N THR A 35 1.63 12.32 13.52
CA THR A 35 2.15 12.15 12.16
C THR A 35 1.22 11.30 11.30
N GLN A 36 0.63 10.23 11.84
CA GLN A 36 -0.33 9.41 11.10
C GLN A 36 -1.60 10.22 10.72
N SER A 37 -2.07 11.10 11.61
CA SER A 37 -3.19 12.00 11.32
C SER A 37 -2.88 12.95 10.16
N GLU A 38 -1.67 13.50 10.12
CA GLU A 38 -1.22 14.36 9.04
C GLU A 38 -1.13 13.61 7.70
N LEU A 39 -0.63 12.37 7.72
CA LEU A 39 -0.57 11.51 6.53
C LEU A 39 -1.96 11.23 5.94
N VAL A 40 -2.95 10.89 6.77
CA VAL A 40 -4.34 10.71 6.32
C VAL A 40 -4.92 12.01 5.77
N SER A 41 -4.65 13.15 6.43
CA SER A 41 -5.12 14.46 5.96
C SER A 41 -4.52 14.87 4.61
N SER A 42 -3.35 14.31 4.28
CA SER A 42 -2.62 14.57 3.03
C SER A 42 -2.84 13.48 1.98
N GLU A 43 -3.82 12.60 2.16
CA GLU A 43 -4.14 11.50 1.22
C GLU A 43 -2.94 10.58 0.93
N TYR A 44 -2.09 10.38 1.94
CA TYR A 44 -0.87 9.57 1.81
C TYR A 44 -1.15 8.19 1.19
N ALA A 45 -2.22 7.52 1.61
CA ALA A 45 -2.55 6.19 1.10
C ALA A 45 -2.86 6.21 -0.41
N VAL A 46 -3.56 7.24 -0.89
CA VAL A 46 -3.83 7.47 -2.31
C VAL A 46 -2.51 7.67 -3.08
N VAL A 47 -1.61 8.49 -2.54
CA VAL A 47 -0.29 8.72 -3.15
C VAL A 47 0.50 7.42 -3.29
N GLN A 48 0.45 6.54 -2.29
CA GLN A 48 1.12 5.25 -2.36
C GLN A 48 0.47 4.32 -3.40
N VAL A 49 -0.86 4.31 -3.51
CA VAL A 49 -1.55 3.54 -4.55
C VAL A 49 -1.14 4.01 -5.94
N LEU A 50 -1.17 5.32 -6.19
CA LEU A 50 -0.76 5.89 -7.47
C LEU A 50 0.71 5.58 -7.82
N GLN A 51 1.59 5.50 -6.83
CA GLN A 51 2.98 5.06 -7.06
C GLN A 51 3.04 3.62 -7.55
N VAL A 52 2.27 2.71 -6.95
CA VAL A 52 2.19 1.31 -7.37
C VAL A 52 1.58 1.20 -8.77
N SER A 53 0.51 1.94 -9.06
CA SER A 53 -0.15 1.98 -10.37
C SER A 53 0.77 2.43 -11.50
N THR A 54 1.63 3.40 -11.21
CA THR A 54 2.53 4.00 -12.21
C THR A 54 3.84 3.25 -12.38
N ALA A 55 4.11 2.22 -11.56
CA ALA A 55 5.31 1.40 -11.64
C ALA A 55 5.23 0.31 -12.72
N GLY A 56 4.26 0.36 -13.63
CA GLY A 56 4.06 -0.65 -14.68
C GLY A 56 5.07 -0.56 -15.83
N GLY A 57 6.11 -1.38 -15.77
CA GLY A 57 6.97 -1.76 -16.89
C GLY A 57 7.54 -3.16 -16.68
N ASP A 58 8.43 -3.59 -17.59
CA ASP A 58 8.89 -4.97 -17.72
C ASP A 58 10.31 -5.07 -17.14
N GLY A 59 10.45 -5.27 -15.82
CA GLY A 59 11.75 -5.45 -15.17
C GLY A 59 11.73 -5.66 -13.65
N GLU A 60 12.70 -6.44 -13.16
CA GLU A 60 12.85 -6.84 -11.74
C GLU A 60 12.80 -5.65 -10.75
N GLN A 61 13.41 -4.51 -11.10
CA GLN A 61 13.44 -3.34 -10.20
C GLN A 61 12.05 -2.74 -10.02
N GLU A 62 11.23 -2.75 -11.07
CA GLU A 62 9.86 -2.21 -11.03
C GLU A 62 8.95 -3.11 -10.21
N ASP A 63 9.15 -4.43 -10.30
CA ASP A 63 8.49 -5.43 -9.45
C ASP A 63 8.81 -5.27 -7.96
N GLU A 64 10.08 -5.03 -7.61
CA GLU A 64 10.47 -4.74 -6.23
C GLU A 64 9.77 -3.47 -5.69
N TYR A 65 9.63 -2.43 -6.52
CA TYR A 65 8.94 -1.21 -6.12
C TYR A 65 7.43 -1.43 -5.96
N ILE A 66 6.81 -2.22 -6.83
CA ILE A 66 5.40 -2.60 -6.70
C ILE A 66 5.18 -3.38 -5.41
N LEU A 67 6.01 -4.40 -5.17
CA LEU A 67 5.96 -5.21 -3.96
C LEU A 67 6.11 -4.34 -2.70
N PHE A 68 7.12 -3.47 -2.68
CA PHE A 68 7.38 -2.58 -1.57
C PHE A 68 6.23 -1.59 -1.36
N GLY A 69 5.72 -0.97 -2.42
CA GLY A 69 4.60 -0.03 -2.35
C GLY A 69 3.33 -0.67 -1.78
N LEU A 70 2.98 -1.87 -2.24
CA LEU A 70 1.86 -2.65 -1.69
C LEU A 70 2.07 -2.97 -0.19
N TYR A 71 3.28 -3.39 0.18
CA TYR A 71 3.63 -3.64 1.58
C TYR A 71 3.46 -2.39 2.45
N ILE A 72 3.88 -1.22 1.96
CA ILE A 72 3.73 0.06 2.66
C ILE A 72 2.26 0.43 2.87
N ILE A 73 1.42 0.28 1.85
CA ILE A 73 -0.04 0.54 1.97
C ILE A 73 -0.64 -0.38 3.03
N SER A 74 -0.33 -1.67 2.96
CA SER A 74 -0.83 -2.69 3.89
C SER A 74 -0.42 -2.38 5.34
N GLU A 75 0.85 -2.09 5.60
CA GLU A 75 1.35 -1.77 6.94
C GLU A 75 0.81 -0.43 7.47
N PHE A 76 0.64 0.57 6.59
CA PHE A 76 0.02 1.83 6.98
C PHE A 76 -1.41 1.62 7.50
N LEU A 77 -2.27 0.98 6.70
CA LEU A 77 -3.67 0.72 7.08
C LEU A 77 -3.75 -0.16 8.33
N LYS A 78 -2.95 -1.24 8.39
CA LYS A 78 -2.87 -2.11 9.56
C LYS A 78 -2.45 -1.35 10.82
N SER A 79 -1.50 -0.43 10.71
CA SER A 79 -1.08 0.39 11.85
C SER A 79 -2.20 1.30 12.35
N LEU A 80 -3.00 1.90 11.45
CA LEU A 80 -4.17 2.69 11.85
C LEU A 80 -5.24 1.80 12.52
N TYR A 81 -5.47 0.60 12.01
CA TYR A 81 -6.48 -0.30 12.54
C TYR A 81 -6.11 -0.97 13.87
N GLN A 82 -4.84 -1.30 14.08
CA GLN A 82 -4.38 -2.10 15.23
C GLN A 82 -3.57 -1.28 16.24
N GLY A 83 -3.23 -0.05 15.88
CA GLY A 83 -2.16 0.69 16.53
C GLY A 83 -0.79 0.15 16.15
N ARG A 84 0.26 0.74 16.70
CA ARG A 84 1.64 0.30 16.51
C ARG A 84 2.30 0.09 17.87
N GLN A 85 3.00 -1.02 18.01
CA GLN A 85 3.83 -1.32 19.19
C GLN A 85 5.31 -1.27 18.79
N THR A 86 6.10 -0.53 19.57
CA THR A 86 7.55 -0.46 19.37
C THR A 86 8.21 -1.78 19.74
N ASN A 87 9.00 -2.35 18.85
CA ASN A 87 9.83 -3.54 19.10
C ASN A 87 11.08 -3.55 18.20
N GLU A 88 11.92 -4.57 18.30
CA GLU A 88 13.16 -4.68 17.52
C GLU A 88 12.93 -4.68 16.00
N ILE A 89 11.75 -5.13 15.55
CA ILE A 89 11.35 -5.21 14.15
C ILE A 89 10.65 -3.92 13.70
N ASN A 90 9.90 -3.28 14.61
CA ASN A 90 9.20 -2.02 14.40
C ASN A 90 9.73 -0.95 15.37
N PRO A 91 10.85 -0.29 15.06
CA PRO A 91 11.46 0.72 15.94
C PRO A 91 10.69 2.06 15.99
N GLY A 92 9.54 2.16 15.30
CA GLY A 92 8.71 3.36 15.28
C GLY A 92 8.01 3.65 16.62
N PRO A 93 7.59 4.90 16.88
CA PRO A 93 6.83 5.26 18.07
C PRO A 93 5.56 4.42 18.24
N SER A 94 5.30 3.97 19.47
CA SER A 94 4.05 3.28 19.80
C SER A 94 2.88 4.25 19.76
N PHE A 95 1.73 3.83 19.22
CA PHE A 95 0.49 4.60 19.23
C PHE A 95 -0.74 3.68 19.29
N PRO A 96 -1.87 4.13 19.88
CA PRO A 96 -3.09 3.34 19.93
C PRO A 96 -3.78 3.26 18.55
N GLN A 97 -4.74 2.34 18.40
CA GLN A 97 -5.56 2.27 17.18
C GLN A 97 -6.25 3.61 16.86
N GLN A 98 -6.29 3.97 15.58
CA GLN A 98 -6.85 5.21 15.03
C GLN A 98 -7.93 4.88 13.98
N ILE A 99 -8.97 4.15 14.40
CA ILE A 99 -10.01 3.59 13.51
C ILE A 99 -10.69 4.63 12.62
N SER A 100 -10.92 5.85 13.11
CA SER A 100 -11.54 6.92 12.31
C SER A 100 -10.66 7.35 11.14
N LEU A 101 -9.34 7.36 11.34
CA LEU A 101 -8.38 7.67 10.30
C LEU A 101 -8.27 6.54 9.29
N ALA A 102 -8.29 5.29 9.78
CA ALA A 102 -8.26 4.11 8.92
C ALA A 102 -9.44 4.11 7.92
N ARG A 103 -10.66 4.33 8.43
CA ARG A 103 -11.87 4.43 7.60
C ARG A 103 -11.79 5.56 6.56
N ARG A 104 -11.25 6.72 6.98
CA ARG A 104 -11.05 7.84 6.07
C ARG A 104 -10.06 7.50 4.97
N SER A 105 -8.97 6.79 5.28
CA SER A 105 -8.03 6.33 4.26
C SER A 105 -8.65 5.31 3.31
N ASP A 106 -9.46 4.38 3.81
CA ASP A 106 -10.18 3.43 2.95
C ASP A 106 -11.16 4.16 2.01
N GLU A 107 -11.91 5.14 2.54
CA GLU A 107 -12.81 6.00 1.75
C GLU A 107 -12.03 6.77 0.67
N GLN A 108 -10.90 7.39 1.02
CA GLN A 108 -10.04 8.10 0.06
C GLN A 108 -9.50 7.18 -1.04
N ILE A 109 -9.07 5.96 -0.69
CA ILE A 109 -8.58 4.97 -1.66
C ILE A 109 -9.70 4.56 -2.60
N GLU A 110 -10.89 4.27 -2.09
CA GLU A 110 -12.05 3.89 -2.92
C GLU A 110 -12.49 5.04 -3.84
N GLU A 111 -12.59 6.27 -3.32
CA GLU A 111 -13.03 7.45 -4.09
C GLU A 111 -12.11 7.75 -5.29
N GLU A 112 -10.82 7.46 -5.16
CA GLU A 112 -9.81 7.67 -6.20
C GLU A 112 -9.57 6.42 -7.08
N GLY A 113 -10.40 5.37 -6.95
CA GLY A 113 -10.28 4.14 -7.74
C GLY A 113 -9.06 3.28 -7.37
N GLY A 114 -8.53 3.45 -6.17
CA GLY A 114 -7.32 2.78 -5.73
C GLY A 114 -7.48 1.26 -5.53
N ASN A 115 -8.72 0.78 -5.36
CA ASN A 115 -8.99 -0.65 -5.28
C ASN A 115 -8.80 -1.35 -6.63
N GLU A 116 -9.25 -0.72 -7.71
CA GLU A 116 -9.02 -1.16 -9.08
C GLU A 116 -7.53 -1.17 -9.39
N GLU A 117 -6.83 -0.11 -8.99
CA GLU A 117 -5.39 0.03 -9.17
C GLU A 117 -4.60 -1.11 -8.49
N ILE A 118 -4.92 -1.46 -7.24
CA ILE A 118 -4.31 -2.60 -6.55
C ILE A 118 -4.71 -3.93 -7.20
N GLU A 119 -5.94 -4.05 -7.70
CA GLU A 119 -6.40 -5.26 -8.39
C GLU A 119 -5.66 -5.54 -9.69
N THR A 120 -5.25 -4.51 -10.43
CA THR A 120 -4.43 -4.70 -11.65
C THR A 120 -3.11 -5.44 -11.35
N GLN A 121 -2.54 -5.26 -10.15
CA GLN A 121 -1.31 -5.93 -9.73
C GLN A 121 -1.49 -7.44 -9.48
N LEU A 122 -2.71 -7.93 -9.32
CA LEU A 122 -3.00 -9.37 -9.24
C LEU A 122 -2.72 -10.11 -10.55
N THR A 123 -2.75 -9.38 -11.66
CA THR A 123 -2.47 -9.91 -13.00
C THR A 123 -1.06 -9.60 -13.47
N ASN A 124 -0.23 -8.96 -12.64
CA ASN A 124 1.16 -8.65 -12.97
C ASN A 124 1.94 -9.96 -13.27
N GLU A 125 2.72 -9.93 -14.37
CA GLU A 125 3.52 -11.04 -14.90
C GLU A 125 5.04 -10.82 -14.73
N GLY A 126 5.46 -9.76 -14.04
CA GLY A 126 6.88 -9.46 -13.76
C GLY A 126 7.57 -10.54 -12.94
N GLU A 127 8.91 -10.61 -12.96
CA GLU A 127 9.69 -11.76 -12.49
C GLU A 127 9.43 -12.17 -11.01
N ILE A 128 8.97 -11.25 -10.15
CA ILE A 128 8.63 -11.52 -8.73
C ILE A 128 7.12 -11.81 -8.55
N ILE A 129 6.50 -12.51 -9.51
CA ILE A 129 5.05 -12.81 -9.60
C ILE A 129 4.44 -13.25 -8.26
N GLY A 130 5.09 -14.19 -7.56
CA GLY A 130 4.53 -14.85 -6.37
C GLY A 130 4.30 -13.89 -5.22
N ASP A 131 5.28 -13.04 -4.94
CA ASP A 131 5.25 -12.15 -3.77
C ASP A 131 4.36 -10.93 -4.04
N ILE A 132 4.35 -10.41 -5.28
CA ILE A 132 3.47 -9.30 -5.68
C ILE A 132 2.01 -9.70 -5.54
N LYS A 133 1.62 -10.87 -6.09
CA LYS A 133 0.24 -11.34 -6.02
C LYS A 133 -0.20 -11.57 -4.58
N GLN A 134 0.65 -12.19 -3.77
CA GLN A 134 0.36 -12.44 -2.36
C GLN A 134 0.20 -11.12 -1.58
N THR A 135 1.09 -10.14 -1.81
CA THR A 135 1.04 -8.84 -1.12
C THR A 135 -0.14 -7.99 -1.59
N ALA A 136 -0.50 -8.04 -2.88
CA ALA A 136 -1.71 -7.41 -3.40
C ALA A 136 -2.98 -8.02 -2.79
N ILE A 137 -3.03 -9.35 -2.64
CA ILE A 137 -4.12 -10.03 -1.91
C ILE A 137 -4.16 -9.55 -0.47
N GLU A 138 -3.03 -9.50 0.23
CA GLU A 138 -2.98 -9.03 1.62
C GLU A 138 -3.41 -7.57 1.76
N THR A 139 -3.01 -6.71 0.83
CA THR A 139 -3.40 -5.30 0.80
C THR A 139 -4.91 -5.17 0.61
N LYS A 140 -5.48 -5.88 -0.37
CA LYS A 140 -6.94 -5.98 -0.54
C LYS A 140 -7.61 -6.57 0.70
N CYS A 141 -6.99 -7.55 1.34
CA CYS A 141 -7.50 -8.13 2.57
C CYS A 141 -7.51 -7.09 3.69
N GLN A 142 -6.49 -6.25 3.86
CA GLN A 142 -6.53 -5.18 4.87
C GLN A 142 -7.64 -4.18 4.54
N LEU A 143 -7.74 -3.74 3.29
CA LEU A 143 -8.80 -2.84 2.82
C LEU A 143 -10.20 -3.41 3.06
N LEU A 144 -10.43 -4.69 2.75
CA LEU A 144 -11.74 -5.33 2.82
C LEU A 144 -12.07 -5.93 4.20
N ASN A 145 -11.08 -6.44 4.94
CA ASN A 145 -11.34 -7.20 6.18
C ASN A 145 -11.84 -6.33 7.32
N TYR A 146 -11.54 -5.04 7.36
CA TYR A 146 -12.05 -4.19 8.45
C TYR A 146 -13.49 -3.70 8.22
N PHE A 147 -14.04 -3.85 7.01
CA PHE A 147 -15.49 -3.76 6.78
C PHE A 147 -16.24 -5.01 7.29
N ILE A 148 -15.53 -6.07 7.70
CA ILE A 148 -16.09 -7.25 8.35
C ILE A 148 -16.04 -7.06 9.87
N ASP A 149 -16.96 -6.25 10.40
CA ASP A 149 -17.38 -6.34 11.80
C ASP A 149 -17.66 -7.82 12.15
N GLU A 150 -17.39 -8.29 13.38
CA GLU A 150 -17.73 -9.66 13.80
C GLU A 150 -19.21 -10.01 13.57
N LYS A 151 -20.06 -8.99 13.43
CA LYS A 151 -21.49 -9.08 13.12
C LYS A 151 -21.80 -9.19 11.62
N ASN A 152 -20.84 -8.92 10.73
CA ASN A 152 -21.02 -9.03 9.29
C ASN A 152 -20.66 -10.44 8.81
N PRO A 153 -21.49 -11.08 7.95
CA PRO A 153 -21.16 -12.35 7.35
C PRO A 153 -19.87 -12.20 6.53
N ARG A 154 -18.85 -12.98 6.89
CA ARG A 154 -17.52 -12.89 6.28
C ARG A 154 -17.62 -13.26 4.79
N PRO A 155 -16.95 -12.53 3.88
CA PRO A 155 -16.85 -12.88 2.48
C PRO A 155 -16.23 -14.27 2.31
N MET A 156 -16.67 -15.01 1.30
CA MET A 156 -16.31 -16.42 1.10
C MET A 156 -14.79 -16.65 1.01
N TRP A 157 -14.04 -15.66 0.49
CA TRP A 157 -12.58 -15.75 0.35
C TRP A 157 -11.83 -15.79 1.70
N TYR A 158 -12.39 -15.19 2.77
CA TYR A 158 -11.85 -15.24 4.13
C TYR A 158 -11.85 -16.68 4.69
N VAL A 159 -12.86 -17.48 4.32
CA VAL A 159 -13.01 -18.86 4.78
C VAL A 159 -12.03 -19.78 4.06
N TRP A 160 -11.70 -19.48 2.80
CA TRP A 160 -10.80 -20.32 1.98
C TRP A 160 -9.34 -20.23 2.44
N GLN A 161 -8.88 -19.07 2.91
CA GLN A 161 -7.53 -18.91 3.47
C GLN A 161 -7.30 -19.71 4.77
N ARG A 162 -8.35 -20.02 5.55
CA ARG A 162 -8.22 -20.81 6.79
C ARG A 162 -8.30 -22.32 6.61
N LEU A 163 -8.87 -22.78 5.50
CA LEU A 163 -9.10 -24.21 5.22
C LEU A 163 -8.02 -24.82 4.30
N GLY A 164 -7.05 -24.02 3.86
CA GLY A 164 -5.88 -24.46 3.09
C GLY A 164 -4.66 -24.83 3.93
N GLN A 165 -4.83 -25.29 5.18
CA GLN A 165 -3.77 -25.91 6.00
C GLN A 165 -3.99 -27.42 6.10
#